data_AF-A0A0B1SBM0-F1
#
_entry.id   AF-A0A0B1SBM0-F1
#
_cell.length_a   1.000
_cell.length_b   1.000
_cell.length_c   1.000
_cell.angle_alpha   90.00
_cell.angle_beta   90.00
_cell.angle_gamma   90.00
#
_symmetry.space_group_name_H-M   'P 1'
#
loop_
_entity.id
_entity.type
_entity.pdbx_description
1 polymer ?
#
loop_
_entity_poly.entity_id
_entity_poly.type
_entity_poly.pdbx_seq_one_letter_code
_entity_poly.pdbx_strand_id
1 'polypeptide(L)'
;MLSKADLLDRDVMRNAVGNVLDDEKYRKAAHRIRNLLAKRPFPAELELIKTVELAAEFGEMPELRVAGRKLGVIAYYNLDLILLLLFVSAASVSFLILLIYRLFAIIPLSVKVKAE
;
A
#
# COMPACT_ATOMS: atom_id res chain seq x y z
N MET A 1 -8.94 6.22 -12.14
CA MET A 1 -7.75 5.50 -12.65
C MET A 1 -8.24 4.45 -13.62
N LEU A 2 -7.58 4.30 -14.77
CA LEU A 2 -7.94 3.30 -15.77
C LEU A 2 -7.50 1.90 -15.31
N SER A 3 -8.41 0.93 -15.29
CA SER A 3 -8.10 -0.46 -14.92
C SER A 3 -7.70 -1.28 -16.15
N LYS A 4 -7.07 -2.44 -15.95
CA LYS A 4 -6.66 -3.31 -17.08
C LYS A 4 -7.85 -3.82 -17.90
N ALA A 5 -9.00 -4.05 -17.28
CA ALA A 5 -10.20 -4.51 -17.97
C ALA A 5 -10.73 -3.46 -18.96
N ASP A 6 -10.57 -2.18 -18.61
CA ASP A 6 -11.05 -1.04 -19.41
C ASP A 6 -10.26 -0.83 -20.71
N LEU A 7 -9.11 -1.50 -20.87
CA LEU A 7 -8.28 -1.43 -22.08
C LEU A 7 -8.90 -2.18 -23.28
N LEU A 8 -9.85 -3.09 -23.03
CA LEU A 8 -10.57 -3.81 -24.08
C LEU A 8 -11.64 -2.94 -24.74
N ASP A 9 -12.08 -1.88 -24.07
CA ASP A 9 -13.01 -0.91 -24.60
C ASP A 9 -12.27 0.11 -25.48
N ARG A 10 -12.61 0.10 -26.77
CA ARG A 10 -12.03 0.99 -27.79
C ARG A 10 -12.21 2.46 -27.43
N ASP A 11 -13.40 2.86 -26.98
CA ASP A 11 -13.72 4.26 -26.76
C ASP A 11 -13.02 4.80 -25.52
N VAL A 12 -12.96 3.98 -24.45
CA VAL A 12 -12.21 4.31 -23.24
C VAL A 12 -10.71 4.44 -23.53
N MET A 13 -10.14 3.50 -24.29
CA MET A 13 -8.73 3.55 -24.69
C MET A 13 -8.43 4.79 -25.55
N ARG A 14 -9.25 5.07 -26.57
CA ARG A 14 -9.11 6.25 -27.43
C ARG A 14 -9.14 7.54 -26.61
N ASN A 15 -10.10 7.66 -25.69
CA ASN A 15 -10.23 8.85 -24.85
C ASN A 15 -9.05 9.00 -23.88
N ALA A 16 -8.56 7.89 -23.30
CA ALA A 16 -7.38 7.92 -22.44
C ALA A 16 -6.12 8.37 -23.21
N VAL A 17 -5.92 7.88 -24.43
CA VAL A 17 -4.81 8.32 -25.30
C VAL A 17 -4.97 9.79 -25.68
N GLY A 18 -6.18 10.21 -26.09
CA GLY A 18 -6.48 11.63 -26.37
C GLY A 18 -6.14 12.53 -25.20
N ASN A 19 -6.59 12.17 -23.99
CA ASN A 19 -6.27 12.91 -22.77
C ASN A 19 -4.75 13.02 -22.52
N VAL A 20 -3.96 11.98 -22.81
CA VAL A 20 -2.50 12.03 -22.65
C VAL A 20 -1.84 12.96 -23.67
N LEU A 21 -2.38 13.04 -24.89
CA LEU A 21 -1.85 13.89 -25.96
C LEU A 21 -2.26 15.36 -25.79
N ASP A 22 -3.50 15.61 -25.35
CA ASP A 22 -4.10 16.92 -25.29
C ASP A 22 -3.80 17.66 -23.98
N ASP A 23 -3.71 16.94 -22.85
CA ASP A 23 -3.41 17.56 -21.55
C ASP A 23 -1.92 17.88 -21.41
N GLU A 24 -1.64 19.18 -21.30
CA GLU A 24 -0.31 19.73 -21.14
C GLU A 24 0.45 19.16 -19.91
N LYS A 25 -0.26 18.69 -18.88
CA LYS A 25 0.34 18.06 -17.70
C LYS A 25 1.25 16.89 -18.08
N TYR A 26 0.81 16.03 -19.00
CA TYR A 26 1.59 14.87 -19.45
C TYR A 26 2.81 15.32 -20.25
N ARG A 27 2.64 16.32 -21.13
CA ARG A 27 3.75 16.94 -21.89
C ARG A 27 4.81 17.56 -20.96
N LYS A 28 4.40 18.33 -19.95
CA LYS A 28 5.30 18.94 -18.95
C LYS A 28 6.06 17.87 -18.17
N ALA A 29 5.38 16.81 -17.73
CA ALA A 29 6.01 15.69 -17.04
C ALA A 29 7.02 14.95 -17.94
N ALA A 30 6.67 14.66 -19.20
CA ALA A 30 7.56 14.02 -20.15
C ALA A 30 8.81 14.86 -20.43
N HIS A 31 8.67 16.17 -20.66
CA HIS A 31 9.81 17.07 -20.83
C HIS A 31 10.67 17.17 -19.58
N ARG A 32 10.08 17.18 -18.38
CA ARG A 32 10.83 17.13 -17.13
C ARG A 32 11.68 15.87 -17.05
N ILE A 33 11.10 14.70 -17.29
CA ILE A 33 11.83 13.42 -17.27
C ILE A 33 12.96 13.43 -18.32
N ARG A 34 12.66 13.87 -19.55
CA ARG A 34 13.67 14.02 -20.61
C ARG A 34 14.85 14.89 -20.16
N ASN A 35 14.56 16.05 -19.58
CA ASN A 35 15.59 16.99 -19.15
C ASN A 35 16.42 16.44 -17.98
N LEU A 36 15.80 15.68 -17.06
CA LEU A 36 16.50 14.99 -15.98
C LEU A 36 17.43 13.90 -16.53
N LEU A 37 16.94 13.08 -17.47
CA LEU A 37 17.74 12.02 -18.10
C LEU A 37 18.89 12.59 -18.94
N ALA A 38 18.69 13.73 -19.60
CA ALA A 38 19.74 14.41 -20.36
C ALA A 38 20.83 15.03 -19.47
N LYS A 39 20.47 15.45 -18.26
CA LYS A 39 21.38 16.09 -17.29
C LYS A 39 21.84 15.16 -16.17
N ARG A 40 21.63 13.86 -16.30
CA ARG A 40 22.08 12.90 -15.29
C ARG A 40 23.61 12.95 -15.15
N PRO A 41 24.16 12.79 -13.94
CA PRO A 41 25.59 12.92 -13.70
C PRO A 41 26.42 11.81 -14.36
N PHE A 42 25.85 10.63 -14.57
CA PHE A 42 26.54 9.48 -15.19
C PHE A 42 25.75 8.94 -16.39
N PRO A 43 26.39 8.66 -17.53
CA PRO A 43 25.76 7.95 -18.65
C PRO A 43 25.31 6.54 -18.23
N ALA A 44 24.21 6.04 -18.80
CA ALA A 44 23.68 4.70 -18.52
C ALA A 44 24.68 3.60 -18.87
N GLU A 45 25.43 3.79 -19.95
CA GLU A 45 26.44 2.83 -20.38
C GLU A 45 27.53 2.68 -19.32
N LEU A 46 28.02 3.81 -18.78
CA LEU A 46 29.04 3.79 -17.73
C LEU A 46 28.49 3.19 -16.42
N GLU A 47 27.26 3.54 -16.04
CA GLU A 47 26.58 2.97 -14.88
C GLU A 47 26.43 1.45 -15.00
N LEU A 48 26.04 0.96 -16.18
CA LEU A 48 25.93 -0.47 -16.47
C LEU A 48 27.29 -1.17 -16.37
N ILE A 49 28.32 -0.62 -17.03
CA ILE A 49 29.68 -1.17 -16.99
C ILE A 49 30.16 -1.26 -15.55
N LYS A 50 30.03 -0.18 -14.77
CA LYS A 50 30.45 -0.15 -13.36
C LYS A 50 29.67 -1.15 -12.49
N THR A 51 28.37 -1.32 -12.73
CA THR A 51 27.54 -2.29 -12.01
C THR A 51 27.97 -3.73 -12.32
N VAL A 52 28.30 -4.01 -13.58
CA VAL A 52 28.78 -5.33 -14.01
C VAL A 52 30.20 -5.61 -13.50
N GLU A 53 31.11 -4.64 -13.57
CA GLU A 53 32.45 -4.74 -12.98
C GLU A 53 32.38 -5.04 -11.48
N LEU A 54 31.53 -4.31 -10.75
CA LEU A 54 31.30 -4.51 -9.32
C LEU A 54 30.78 -5.93 -9.03
N ALA A 55 29.82 -6.41 -9.83
CA ALA A 55 29.30 -7.77 -9.70
C ALA A 55 30.35 -8.83 -10.05
N ALA A 56 31.24 -8.56 -11.01
CA ALA A 56 32.31 -9.47 -11.40
C ALA A 56 33.44 -9.53 -10.35
N GLU A 57 33.77 -8.40 -9.72
CA GLU A 57 34.83 -8.31 -8.71
C GLU A 57 34.43 -8.93 -7.37
N PHE A 58 33.23 -8.63 -6.88
CA PHE A 58 32.79 -9.05 -5.55
C PHE A 58 31.79 -10.21 -5.56
N GLY A 59 31.24 -10.58 -6.72
CA GLY A 59 30.28 -11.66 -6.83
C GLY A 59 28.95 -11.36 -6.11
N GLU A 60 28.48 -12.32 -5.32
CA GLU A 60 27.22 -12.17 -4.58
C GLU A 60 27.40 -11.23 -3.37
N MET A 61 26.80 -10.05 -3.45
CA MET A 61 26.75 -9.09 -2.34
C MET A 61 25.53 -9.35 -1.46
N PRO A 62 25.68 -9.92 -0.25
CA PRO A 62 24.55 -10.18 0.64
C PRO A 62 23.81 -8.91 1.07
N GLU A 63 24.47 -7.75 1.03
CA GLU A 63 23.91 -6.44 1.34
C GLU A 63 22.91 -5.96 0.28
N LEU A 64 23.08 -6.36 -0.99
CA LEU A 64 22.16 -6.04 -2.07
C LEU A 64 20.94 -6.97 -2.13
N ARG A 65 20.90 -7.99 -1.26
CA ARG A 65 19.76 -8.91 -1.19
C ARG A 65 18.64 -8.32 -0.36
N VAL A 66 17.42 -8.40 -0.89
CA VAL A 66 16.21 -8.07 -0.13
C VAL A 66 16.15 -8.93 1.13
N ALA A 67 16.19 -8.27 2.30
CA ALA A 67 16.16 -8.93 3.62
C ALA A 67 14.96 -9.88 3.79
N GLY A 68 13.82 -9.53 3.18
CA GLY A 68 12.60 -10.33 3.17
C GLY A 68 12.76 -11.76 2.63
N ARG A 69 13.77 -12.03 1.79
CA ARG A 69 13.99 -13.38 1.22
C ARG A 69 14.35 -14.42 2.28
N LYS A 70 14.95 -14.00 3.40
CA LYS A 70 15.37 -14.90 4.49
C LYS A 70 14.36 -14.96 5.65
N LEU A 71 13.26 -14.20 5.58
CA LEU A 71 12.25 -14.19 6.64
C LEU A 71 11.39 -15.46 6.59
N GLY A 72 11.10 -16.04 7.75
CA GLY A 72 10.11 -17.10 7.87
C GLY A 72 8.68 -16.57 7.68
N VAL A 73 7.73 -17.47 7.41
CA VAL A 73 6.33 -17.12 7.10
C VAL A 73 5.71 -16.20 8.16
N ILE A 74 5.99 -16.43 9.44
CA ILE A 74 5.45 -15.64 10.57
C ILE A 74 5.88 -14.18 10.47
N ALA A 75 7.19 -13.92 10.37
CA ALA A 75 7.73 -12.55 10.28
C ALA A 75 7.42 -11.91 8.93
N TYR A 76 7.43 -12.69 7.85
CA TYR A 76 7.13 -12.20 6.50
C TYR A 76 5.70 -11.64 6.40
N TYR A 77 4.72 -12.34 6.98
CA TYR A 77 3.32 -11.91 7.00
C TYR A 77 2.90 -11.17 8.27
N ASN A 78 3.83 -10.94 9.22
CA ASN A 78 3.55 -10.32 10.52
C ASN A 78 2.34 -10.96 11.24
N LEU A 79 2.30 -12.30 11.25
CA LEU A 79 1.18 -13.06 11.82
C LEU A 79 1.03 -12.82 13.34
N ASP A 80 2.13 -12.57 14.02
CA ASP A 80 2.18 -12.17 15.43
C ASP A 80 1.44 -10.84 15.68
N LEU A 81 1.68 -9.84 14.82
CA LEU A 81 1.01 -8.54 14.90
C LEU A 81 -0.48 -8.66 14.58
N ILE A 82 -0.85 -9.44 13.57
CA ILE A 82 -2.25 -9.69 13.20
C ILE A 82 -2.99 -10.38 14.35
N LEU A 83 -2.38 -11.39 14.98
CA LEU A 83 -2.98 -12.09 16.11
C LEU A 83 -3.17 -11.17 17.32
N LEU A 84 -2.18 -10.34 17.64
CA LEU A 84 -2.29 -9.34 18.69
C LEU A 84 -3.43 -8.35 18.41
N LEU A 85 -3.53 -7.86 17.17
CA LEU A 85 -4.59 -6.94 16.75
C LEU A 85 -5.99 -7.58 16.88
N LEU A 86 -6.13 -8.84 16.46
CA LEU A 86 -7.38 -9.60 16.61
C LEU A 86 -7.75 -9.80 18.08
N PHE A 87 -6.78 -10.11 18.93
CA PHE A 87 -7.02 -10.27 20.36
C PHE A 87 -7.48 -8.96 21.02
N VAL A 88 -6.77 -7.86 20.76
CA VAL A 88 -7.10 -6.54 21.33
C VAL A 88 -8.47 -6.06 20.84
N SER A 89 -8.77 -6.23 19.55
CA SER A 89 -10.08 -5.86 19.01
C SER A 89 -11.21 -6.71 19.61
N ALA A 90 -11.04 -8.02 19.73
CA ALA A 90 -12.03 -8.89 20.38
C ALA A 90 -12.25 -8.53 21.86
N ALA A 91 -11.18 -8.26 22.60
CA ALA A 91 -11.26 -7.82 23.99
C ALA A 91 -11.99 -6.48 24.13
N SER A 92 -11.71 -5.51 23.25
CA SER A 92 -12.39 -4.21 23.22
C SER A 92 -13.89 -4.36 22.95
N VAL A 93 -14.27 -5.19 21.96
CA VAL A 93 -15.67 -5.47 21.63
C VAL A 93 -16.38 -6.15 22.81
N SER A 94 -15.76 -7.16 23.42
CA SER A 94 -16.30 -7.85 24.61
C SER A 94 -16.52 -6.88 25.77
N PHE A 95 -15.54 -6.01 26.04
CA PHE A 95 -15.64 -4.99 27.07
C PHE A 95 -16.80 -4.01 26.82
N LEU A 96 -16.97 -3.53 25.58
CA LEU A 96 -18.09 -2.66 25.21
C LEU A 96 -19.44 -3.34 25.42
N ILE A 97 -19.56 -4.61 25.02
CA ILE A 97 -20.79 -5.41 25.22
C ILE A 97 -21.11 -5.53 26.72
N LEU A 98 -20.13 -5.88 27.55
CA LEU A 98 -20.31 -5.97 29.01
C LEU A 98 -20.72 -4.64 29.63
N LEU A 99 -20.16 -3.51 29.15
CA LEU A 99 -20.51 -2.18 29.61
C LEU A 99 -21.97 -1.85 29.28
N ILE A 100 -22.43 -2.16 28.07
CA ILE A 100 -23.84 -2.01 27.67
C ILE A 100 -24.75 -2.86 28.55
N TYR A 101 -24.44 -4.14 28.77
CA TYR A 101 -25.23 -5.00 29.65
C TYR A 101 -25.31 -4.47 31.08
N ARG A 102 -24.19 -3.95 31.62
CA ARG A 102 -24.15 -3.30 32.94
C ARG A 102 -25.05 -2.07 32.98
N LEU A 103 -25.00 -1.20 31.96
CA LEU A 103 -25.87 -0.02 31.89
C LEU A 103 -27.35 -0.40 31.85
N PHE A 104 -27.74 -1.39 31.03
CA PHE A 104 -29.12 -1.88 31.00
C PHE A 104 -29.56 -2.52 32.32
N ALA A 105 -28.68 -3.23 33.02
CA ALA A 105 -28.98 -3.82 34.32
C ALA A 105 -29.08 -2.78 35.46
N ILE A 106 -28.37 -1.66 35.33
CA ILE A 106 -28.36 -0.55 36.31
C ILE A 106 -29.51 0.44 36.07
N ILE A 107 -30.13 0.46 34.89
CA ILE A 107 -31.36 1.22 34.61
C ILE A 107 -32.55 0.29 34.92
N PRO A 108 -33.07 0.24 36.16
CA PRO A 108 -34.33 -0.43 36.39
C PRO A 108 -35.42 0.31 35.61
N LEU A 109 -36.36 -0.48 35.09
CA LEU A 109 -37.64 -0.07 34.52
C LEU A 109 -38.45 0.75 35.55
N SER A 110 -38.03 1.97 35.86
CA SER A 110 -38.70 2.89 36.79
C SER A 110 -39.63 3.85 36.04
N VAL A 111 -40.21 3.41 34.92
CA VAL A 111 -41.48 3.98 34.44
C VAL A 111 -42.57 3.21 35.17
N LYS A 112 -42.83 3.65 36.41
CA LYS A 112 -43.98 3.23 37.20
C LYS A 112 -45.22 3.72 36.45
N VAL A 113 -45.84 2.85 35.64
CA VAL A 113 -47.15 3.13 35.04
C VAL A 113 -48.14 3.24 36.20
N LYS A 114 -48.59 4.47 36.44
CA LYS A 114 -49.64 4.80 37.41
C LYS A 114 -50.96 4.30 36.82
N ALA A 115 -51.41 3.12 37.25
CA ALA A 115 -52.78 2.67 37.04
C ALA A 115 -53.67 3.35 38.09
N GLU A 116 -54.84 3.79 37.63
CA GLU A 116 -55.90 4.51 38.35
C GLU A 116 -56.37 3.84 39.65
#